data_AF-A0A5R1NMI7-F1
#
_entry.id   AF-A0A5R1NMI7-F1
#
_cell.length_a   1.000
_cell.length_b   1.000
_cell.length_c   1.000
_cell.angle_alpha   90.00
_cell.angle_beta   90.00
_cell.angle_gamma   90.00
#
_symmetry.space_group_name_H-M   'P 1'
#
loop_
_entity.id
_entity.type
_entity.pdbx_description
1 polymer ?
#
loop_
_entity_poly.entity_id
_entity_poly.type
_entity_poly.pdbx_seq_one_letter_code
_entity_poly.pdbx_strand_id
1 'polypeptide(L)'
;MIGAARTIRLPMHPVEKLNKIKRIRSDLTGTLHHEPTLAELAEACQSPMADVRALLDWDVEPISYQTPLGEGLADISELIMDDDLPQPDEYATQALRRSDITFYLDALPTRERTILEARFGFPFGDAGPTGP
;
A
#
# COMPACT_ATOMS: atom_id res chain seq x y z
N MET A 1 13.75 -21.54 16.39
CA MET A 1 12.57 -21.27 17.24
C MET A 1 11.33 -21.45 16.38
N ILE A 2 10.45 -22.36 16.77
CA ILE A 2 9.22 -22.72 16.05
C ILE A 2 8.08 -22.17 16.93
N GLY A 3 7.39 -21.13 16.46
CA GLY A 3 6.28 -20.50 17.19
C GLY A 3 6.24 -18.97 17.22
N ALA A 4 7.09 -18.25 16.49
CA ALA A 4 6.87 -16.82 16.30
C ALA A 4 5.69 -16.64 15.32
N ALA A 5 4.56 -16.12 15.80
CA ALA A 5 3.46 -15.71 14.93
C ALA A 5 4.00 -14.62 14.01
N ARG A 6 4.10 -14.91 12.71
CA ARG A 6 4.41 -13.88 11.71
C ARG A 6 3.38 -12.77 11.81
N THR A 7 3.83 -11.53 11.62
CA THR A 7 2.93 -10.37 11.53
C THR A 7 1.88 -10.59 10.43
N ILE A 8 2.29 -11.17 9.30
CA ILE A 8 1.41 -11.57 8.20
C ILE A 8 1.34 -13.10 8.14
N ARG A 9 0.15 -13.64 8.35
CA ARG A 9 -0.07 -15.10 8.33
C ARG A 9 0.03 -15.65 6.90
N LEU A 10 0.90 -16.64 6.71
CA LEU A 10 1.03 -17.38 5.47
C LEU A 10 0.33 -18.76 5.59
N PRO A 11 -0.33 -19.27 4.53
CA PRO A 11 -0.95 -20.60 4.57
C PRO A 11 0.10 -21.72 4.74
N MET A 12 -0.32 -22.88 5.25
CA MET A 12 0.60 -23.99 5.60
C MET A 12 1.43 -24.50 4.41
N HIS A 13 0.78 -24.76 3.27
CA HIS A 13 1.46 -25.33 2.10
C HIS A 13 2.58 -24.43 1.52
N PRO A 14 2.38 -23.11 1.33
CA PRO A 14 3.48 -22.18 1.04
C PRO A 14 4.61 -22.19 2.07
N VAL A 15 4.30 -22.28 3.38
CA VAL A 15 5.30 -22.33 4.45
C VAL A 15 6.16 -23.60 4.34
N GLU A 16 5.56 -24.75 4.04
CA GLU A 16 6.28 -26.00 3.81
C GLU A 16 7.25 -25.89 2.63
N LYS A 17 6.78 -25.32 1.51
CA LYS A 17 7.61 -25.07 0.33
C LYS A 17 8.77 -24.11 0.63
N LEU A 18 8.50 -23.02 1.34
CA LEU A 18 9.52 -22.05 1.74
C LEU A 18 10.59 -22.68 2.65
N ASN A 19 10.19 -23.52 3.60
CA ASN A 19 11.13 -24.25 4.44
C ASN A 19 11.99 -25.24 3.64
N LYS A 20 11.42 -25.90 2.61
CA LYS A 20 12.18 -26.76 1.70
C LYS A 20 13.23 -25.94 0.93
N ILE A 21 12.85 -24.78 0.39
CA ILE A 21 13.77 -23.87 -0.32
C ILE A 21 14.90 -23.41 0.61
N LYS A 22 14.61 -23.03 1.87
CA LYS A 22 15.64 -22.61 2.83
C LYS A 22 16.65 -23.71 3.14
N ARG A 23 16.20 -24.97 3.25
CA ARG A 23 17.08 -26.13 3.48
C ARG A 23 17.99 -26.35 2.28
N ILE A 24 17.42 -26.42 1.07
CA ILE A 24 18.17 -26.59 -0.18
C ILE A 24 19.16 -25.45 -0.37
N ARG A 25 18.77 -24.21 -0.05
CA ARG A 25 19.68 -23.05 -0.08
C ARG A 25 20.89 -23.25 0.84
N SER A 26 20.68 -23.71 2.07
CA SER A 26 21.77 -23.99 3.01
C SER A 26 22.68 -25.12 2.52
N ASP A 27 22.11 -26.17 1.94
CA ASP A 27 22.88 -27.32 1.41
C ASP A 27 23.71 -26.91 0.18
N LEU A 28 23.14 -26.08 -0.70
CA LEU A 28 23.82 -25.54 -1.88
C LEU A 28 24.92 -24.55 -1.49
N THR A 29 24.71 -23.69 -0.50
CA THR A 29 25.77 -22.79 -0.01
C THR A 29 26.97 -23.57 0.54
N GLY A 30 26.71 -24.71 1.21
CA GLY A 30 27.77 -25.58 1.71
C GLY A 30 28.57 -26.28 0.61
N THR A 31 27.94 -26.60 -0.54
CA THR A 31 28.57 -27.33 -1.65
C THR A 31 29.20 -26.41 -2.69
N LEU A 32 28.57 -25.28 -3.00
CA LEU A 32 29.01 -24.33 -4.02
C LEU A 32 29.97 -23.26 -3.50
N HIS A 33 30.16 -23.16 -2.17
CA HIS A 33 30.96 -22.12 -1.51
C HIS A 33 30.57 -20.67 -1.88
N HIS A 34 29.39 -20.47 -2.47
CA HIS A 34 28.78 -19.18 -2.76
C HIS A 34 27.28 -19.23 -2.47
N GLU A 35 26.64 -18.06 -2.43
CA GLU A 35 25.19 -18.00 -2.31
C GLU A 35 24.54 -18.49 -3.62
N PRO A 36 23.62 -19.47 -3.57
CA PRO A 36 23.06 -20.06 -4.77
C PRO A 36 22.14 -19.09 -5.48
N THR A 37 22.19 -19.09 -6.81
CA THR A 37 21.34 -18.21 -7.62
C THR A 37 19.88 -18.70 -7.66
N LEU A 38 18.95 -17.83 -8.06
CA LEU A 38 17.55 -18.22 -8.24
C LEU A 38 17.38 -19.38 -9.25
N ALA A 39 18.26 -19.47 -10.25
CA ALA A 39 18.25 -20.54 -11.25
C ALA A 39 18.63 -21.90 -10.63
N GLU A 40 19.73 -21.92 -9.87
CA GLU A 40 20.20 -23.13 -9.17
C GLU A 40 19.19 -23.60 -8.12
N LEU A 41 18.58 -22.67 -7.39
CA LEU A 41 17.52 -22.99 -6.43
C LEU A 41 16.28 -23.56 -7.13
N ALA A 42 15.88 -23.00 -8.28
CA ALA A 42 14.75 -23.48 -9.06
C ALA A 42 14.99 -24.89 -9.60
N GLU A 43 16.20 -25.15 -10.12
CA GLU A 43 16.62 -26.45 -10.62
C GLU A 43 16.64 -27.50 -9.49
N ALA A 44 17.26 -27.18 -8.35
CA ALA A 44 17.31 -28.08 -7.19
C ALA A 44 15.92 -28.30 -6.55
N CYS A 45 15.04 -27.31 -6.59
CA CYS A 45 13.66 -27.44 -6.10
C CYS A 45 12.70 -28.06 -7.11
N GLN A 46 13.13 -28.31 -8.36
CA GLN A 46 12.29 -28.76 -9.48
C GLN A 46 11.02 -27.91 -9.63
N SER A 47 11.16 -26.60 -9.44
CA SER A 47 10.05 -25.64 -9.45
C SER A 47 10.39 -24.48 -10.40
N PRO A 48 9.38 -23.81 -10.99
CA PRO A 48 9.62 -22.64 -11.80
C PRO A 48 10.36 -21.55 -11.01
N MET A 49 11.27 -20.83 -11.66
CA MET A 49 12.00 -19.72 -11.03
C MET A 49 11.05 -18.64 -10.48
N ALA A 50 9.93 -18.39 -11.15
CA ALA A 50 8.90 -17.45 -10.70
C ALA A 50 8.29 -17.85 -9.35
N ASP A 51 8.03 -19.14 -9.13
CA ASP A 51 7.46 -19.66 -7.88
C ASP A 51 8.46 -19.55 -6.73
N VAL A 52 9.74 -19.87 -6.99
CA VAL A 52 10.82 -19.74 -6.01
C VAL A 52 11.00 -18.28 -5.61
N ARG A 53 11.00 -17.37 -6.59
CA ARG A 53 11.08 -15.92 -6.34
C ARG A 53 9.89 -15.44 -5.51
N ALA A 54 8.67 -15.78 -5.88
CA ALA A 54 7.48 -15.37 -5.15
C ALA A 54 7.50 -15.86 -3.69
N LEU A 55 7.93 -17.10 -3.45
CA LEU A 55 8.05 -17.65 -2.10
C LEU A 55 9.13 -16.95 -1.27
N LEU A 56 10.26 -16.58 -1.88
CA LEU A 56 11.31 -15.81 -1.22
C LEU A 56 10.85 -14.37 -0.92
N ASP A 57 10.11 -13.75 -1.82
CA ASP A 57 9.53 -12.41 -1.62
C ASP A 57 8.52 -12.42 -0.45
N TRP A 58 7.80 -13.53 -0.23
CA TRP A 58 6.92 -13.70 0.95
C TRP A 58 7.65 -14.02 2.25
N ASP A 59 8.96 -14.26 2.20
CA ASP A 59 9.77 -14.52 3.39
C ASP A 59 10.18 -13.24 4.13
N VAL A 60 9.92 -12.07 3.55
CA VAL A 60 10.25 -10.77 4.15
C VAL A 60 9.43 -10.57 5.42
N GLU A 61 10.11 -10.40 6.55
CA GLU A 61 9.48 -10.04 7.81
C GLU A 61 9.27 -8.52 7.85
N PRO A 62 8.07 -8.02 8.22
CA PRO A 62 7.84 -6.58 8.31
C PRO A 62 8.82 -5.90 9.28
N ILE A 63 9.29 -4.72 8.90
CA ILE A 63 10.20 -3.91 9.71
C ILE A 63 9.37 -3.02 10.63
N SER A 64 9.89 -2.76 11.84
CA SER A 64 9.24 -1.82 12.77
C SER A 64 9.37 -0.38 12.27
N TYR A 65 8.29 0.39 12.35
CA TYR A 65 8.31 1.82 12.03
C TYR A 65 9.21 2.65 12.96
N GLN A 66 9.43 2.18 14.20
CA GLN A 66 10.32 2.81 15.20
C GLN A 66 11.79 2.42 15.01
N THR A 67 12.12 1.79 13.89
CA THR A 67 13.51 1.46 13.59
C THR A 67 14.22 2.77 13.24
N PRO A 68 15.27 3.17 13.99
CA PRO A 68 15.97 4.41 13.70
C PRO A 68 16.73 4.28 12.37
N LEU A 69 16.72 5.35 11.58
CA LEU A 69 17.46 5.47 10.33
C LEU A 69 18.67 6.39 10.50
N GLY A 70 19.81 6.01 9.93
CA GLY A 70 21.06 6.79 10.00
C GLY A 70 21.65 6.84 11.42
N GLU A 71 22.02 8.04 11.90
CA GLU A 71 22.56 8.27 13.25
C GLU A 71 21.47 8.31 14.36
N GLY A 72 20.26 7.84 14.07
CA GLY A 72 19.13 7.89 15.00
C GLY A 72 18.43 9.25 15.05
N LEU A 73 18.51 10.02 13.96
CA LEU A 73 17.86 11.32 13.84
C LEU A 73 16.42 11.23 13.34
N ALA A 74 16.03 10.14 12.70
CA ALA A 74 14.69 9.94 12.15
C ALA A 74 14.29 8.47 12.25
N ASP A 75 13.01 8.23 12.49
CA ASP A 75 12.40 6.90 12.44
C ASP A 75 11.84 6.62 11.03
N ILE A 76 11.69 5.34 10.67
CA ILE A 76 11.06 4.96 9.40
C ILE A 76 9.65 5.57 9.27
N SER A 77 8.91 5.72 10.37
CA SER A 77 7.59 6.36 10.35
C SER A 77 7.60 7.80 9.84
N GLU A 78 8.70 8.54 10.02
CA GLU A 78 8.79 9.95 9.63
C GLU A 78 9.03 10.14 8.13
N LEU A 79 9.42 9.07 7.43
CA LEU A 79 9.71 9.10 5.99
C LEU A 79 8.54 8.65 5.13
N ILE A 80 7.53 8.02 5.73
CA ILE A 80 6.37 7.51 5.01
C ILE A 80 5.39 8.68 4.86
N MET A 81 5.29 9.17 3.63
CA MET A 81 4.27 10.16 3.28
C MET A 81 2.92 9.47 3.17
N ASP A 82 1.88 10.18 3.62
CA ASP A 82 0.50 9.74 3.47
C ASP A 82 0.00 10.16 2.09
N ASP A 83 -0.10 9.18 1.19
CA ASP A 83 -0.58 9.37 -0.18
C ASP A 83 -2.13 9.36 -0.27
N ASP A 84 -2.84 9.02 0.81
CA ASP A 84 -4.31 8.93 0.82
C ASP A 84 -4.97 10.31 1.04
N LEU A 85 -4.23 11.30 1.58
CA LEU A 85 -4.74 12.66 1.76
C LEU A 85 -4.47 13.54 0.54
N PRO A 86 -5.50 14.23 0.00
CA PRO A 86 -5.29 15.21 -1.04
C PRO A 86 -4.41 16.35 -0.52
N GLN A 87 -3.53 16.83 -1.39
CA GLN A 87 -2.63 17.93 -1.04
C GLN A 87 -3.42 19.24 -0.82
N PRO A 88 -2.89 20.21 -0.05
CA PRO A 88 -3.62 21.45 0.26
C PRO A 88 -4.07 22.23 -0.98
N ASP A 89 -3.29 22.21 -2.06
CA ASP A 89 -3.59 22.81 -3.36
C ASP A 89 -4.70 22.05 -4.11
N GLU A 90 -4.70 20.71 -4.03
CA GLU A 90 -5.78 19.88 -4.57
C GLU A 90 -7.10 20.16 -3.83
N TYR A 91 -7.04 20.27 -2.50
CA TYR A 91 -8.20 20.63 -1.68
C TYR A 91 -8.73 22.02 -2.03
N ALA A 92 -7.85 23.02 -2.12
CA ALA A 92 -8.24 24.38 -2.53
C ALA A 92 -8.88 24.40 -3.92
N THR A 93 -8.30 23.67 -4.87
CA THR A 93 -8.85 23.54 -6.23
C THR A 93 -10.22 22.88 -6.23
N GLN A 94 -10.41 21.83 -5.43
CA GLN A 94 -11.71 21.16 -5.30
C GLN A 94 -12.77 22.07 -4.67
N ALA A 95 -12.39 22.86 -3.66
CA ALA A 95 -13.27 23.83 -3.02
C ALA A 95 -13.69 24.94 -3.99
N LEU A 96 -12.76 25.49 -4.77
CA LEU A 96 -13.05 26.50 -5.80
C LEU A 96 -13.95 25.94 -6.91
N ARG A 97 -13.68 24.72 -7.38
CA ARG A 97 -14.57 24.07 -8.36
C ARG A 97 -15.98 23.88 -7.81
N ARG A 98 -16.10 23.52 -6.53
CA ARG A 98 -17.42 23.42 -5.87
C ARG A 98 -18.12 24.78 -5.87
N SER A 99 -17.44 25.86 -5.45
CA SER A 99 -18.05 27.19 -5.41
C SER A 99 -18.49 27.70 -6.78
N ASP A 100 -17.71 27.45 -7.82
CA ASP A 100 -18.05 27.83 -9.19
C ASP A 100 -19.32 27.10 -9.65
N ILE A 101 -19.39 25.79 -9.42
CA ILE A 101 -20.57 24.99 -9.75
C ILE A 101 -21.80 25.52 -9.02
N THR A 102 -21.70 25.80 -7.71
CA THR A 102 -22.81 26.37 -6.94
C THR A 102 -23.24 27.74 -7.50
N PHE A 103 -22.30 28.62 -7.81
CA PHE A 103 -22.58 29.93 -8.40
C PHE A 103 -23.37 29.83 -9.72
N TYR A 104 -22.98 28.93 -10.62
CA TYR A 104 -23.70 28.73 -11.88
C TYR A 104 -25.06 28.06 -11.69
N LEU A 105 -25.18 27.12 -10.73
CA LEU A 105 -26.48 26.51 -10.39
C LEU A 105 -27.45 27.54 -9.82
N ASP A 106 -26.95 28.50 -9.02
CA ASP A 106 -27.75 29.57 -8.43
C ASP A 106 -28.32 30.55 -9.47
N ALA A 107 -27.65 30.70 -10.61
CA ALA A 107 -28.15 31.51 -11.73
C ALA A 107 -29.26 30.82 -12.56
N LEU A 108 -29.46 29.51 -12.40
CA LEU A 108 -30.47 28.76 -13.16
C LEU A 108 -31.87 28.85 -12.52
N PRO A 109 -32.94 28.73 -13.34
CA PRO A 109 -34.30 28.57 -12.85
C PRO A 109 -34.42 27.36 -11.92
N THR A 110 -35.24 27.47 -10.88
CA THR A 110 -35.40 26.45 -9.83
C THR A 110 -35.60 25.05 -10.39
N ARG A 111 -36.42 24.90 -11.44
CA ARG A 111 -36.71 23.59 -12.06
C ARG A 111 -35.48 22.95 -12.73
N GLU A 112 -34.63 23.74 -13.38
CA GLU A 112 -33.44 23.23 -14.07
C GLU A 112 -32.35 22.84 -13.06
N ARG A 113 -32.19 23.65 -12.01
CA ARG A 113 -31.31 23.36 -10.88
C ARG A 113 -31.63 22.01 -10.23
N THR A 114 -32.90 21.77 -9.86
CA THR A 114 -33.30 20.52 -9.19
C THR A 114 -33.04 19.28 -10.05
N ILE A 115 -33.20 19.39 -11.37
CA ILE A 115 -32.91 18.30 -12.30
C ILE A 115 -31.41 18.00 -12.34
N LEU A 116 -30.56 19.02 -12.38
CA LEU A 116 -29.10 18.86 -12.41
C LEU A 116 -28.56 18.33 -11.08
N GLU A 117 -29.07 18.82 -9.95
CA GLU A 117 -28.72 18.32 -8.60
C GLU A 117 -29.07 16.84 -8.45
N ALA A 118 -30.30 16.44 -8.83
CA ALA A 118 -30.73 15.05 -8.75
C ALA A 118 -29.94 14.13 -9.69
N ARG A 119 -29.49 14.63 -10.84
CA ARG A 119 -28.76 13.84 -11.84
C ARG A 119 -27.30 13.62 -11.47
N PHE A 120 -26.64 14.62 -10.89
CA PHE A 120 -25.19 14.62 -10.65
C PHE A 120 -24.80 14.55 -9.17
N GLY A 121 -25.77 14.59 -8.25
CA GLY A 121 -25.54 14.44 -6.81
C GLY A 121 -24.79 15.62 -6.20
N PHE A 122 -25.01 16.84 -6.71
CA PHE A 122 -24.43 18.04 -6.10
C PHE A 122 -25.05 18.27 -4.71
N PRO A 123 -24.24 18.44 -3.64
CA PRO A 123 -24.76 18.70 -2.31
C PRO A 123 -25.36 20.10 -2.23
N PHE A 124 -26.44 20.21 -1.45
CA PHE A 124 -27.14 21.46 -1.15
C PHE A 124 -26.19 22.58 -0.72
N GLY A 125 -26.39 23.76 -1.30
CA GLY A 125 -25.96 25.02 -0.72
C GLY A 125 -27.14 25.67 -0.01
N ASP A 126 -27.25 25.49 1.31
CA ASP A 126 -28.02 26.40 2.16
C ASP A 126 -27.04 27.31 2.91
N ALA A 127 -27.26 28.62 2.76
CA ALA A 127 -26.49 29.71 3.34
C ALA A 127 -26.55 29.73 4.89
N GLY A 128 -25.45 30.13 5.54
CA GLY A 128 -25.25 30.11 7.01
C GLY A 128 -26.05 31.14 7.84
N PRO A 129 -25.71 31.28 9.14
CA PRO A 129 -25.06 32.53 9.53
C PRO A 129 -23.90 32.39 10.53
N THR A 130 -22.89 33.25 10.33
CA THR A 130 -22.00 33.90 11.32
C THR A 130 -21.92 33.33 12.75
N GLY A 131 -20.73 32.82 13.13
CA GLY A 131 -20.02 32.91 14.44
C GLY A 131 -20.79 32.64 15.76
N PRO A 132 -20.11 32.76 16.92
CA PRO A 132 -18.68 33.02 17.16
C PRO A 132 -17.78 31.77 17.09
#